data_AF-A0A8H9F8N5-F1
#
_entry.id   AF-A0A8H9F8N5-F1
#
_cell.length_a   1.000
_cell.length_b   1.000
_cell.length_c   1.000
_cell.angle_alpha   90.00
_cell.angle_beta   90.00
_cell.angle_gamma   90.00
#
_symmetry.space_group_name_H-M   'P 1'
#
loop_
_entity.id
_entity.type
_entity.pdbx_description
1 polymer ?
#
loop_
_entity_poly.entity_id
_entity_poly.type
_entity_poly.pdbx_seq_one_letter_code
_entity_poly.pdbx_strand_id
1 'polypeptide(L)'
;MQAFKELQRQYSEHWNDIFKTITTDNGSEFADLSNLEKASNTLVYYAHPYTSCDKGTVERHNGLIRRFIPKGEAIANYSLQDIINIETWCNSLPRRFRIESN
;
A
#
# COMPACT_ATOMS: atom_id res chain seq x y z
N MET A 1 -2.69 9.22 -8.79
CA MET A 1 -2.94 8.35 -9.97
C MET A 1 -1.72 8.05 -10.86
N GLN A 2 -0.78 8.98 -11.07
CA GLN A 2 0.39 8.77 -11.94
C GLN A 2 1.27 7.59 -11.50
N ALA A 3 1.49 7.43 -10.18
CA ALA A 3 2.24 6.30 -9.63
C ALA A 3 1.60 4.93 -9.93
N PHE A 4 0.26 4.84 -9.93
CA PHE A 4 -0.45 3.60 -10.23
C PHE A 4 -0.31 3.21 -11.70
N LYS A 5 -0.42 4.19 -12.61
CA LYS A 5 -0.17 3.98 -14.04
C LYS A 5 1.26 3.50 -14.30
N GLU A 6 2.23 4.04 -13.56
CA GLU A 6 3.62 3.61 -13.66
C GLU A 6 3.80 2.17 -13.15
N LEU A 7 3.17 1.79 -12.04
CA LEU A 7 3.14 0.38 -11.58
C LEU A 7 2.51 -0.54 -12.62
N GLN A 8 1.38 -0.15 -13.21
CA GLN A 8 0.73 -0.93 -14.26
C GLN A 8 1.62 -1.08 -15.49
N ARG A 9 2.39 -0.04 -15.84
CA ARG A 9 3.36 -0.08 -16.94
C ARG A 9 4.54 -1.00 -16.62
N GLN A 10 5.03 -0.98 -15.39
CA GLN A 10 6.17 -1.80 -14.96
C GLN A 10 5.82 -3.29 -14.85
N TYR A 11 4.61 -3.61 -14.39
CA TYR A 11 4.15 -4.97 -14.18
C TYR A 11 3.13 -5.43 -15.22
N SER A 12 3.10 -4.82 -16.41
CA SER A 12 2.02 -4.98 -17.40
C SER A 12 1.70 -6.44 -17.75
N GLU A 13 2.73 -7.26 -18.01
CA GLU A 13 2.56 -8.67 -18.39
C GLU A 13 2.14 -9.57 -17.21
N HIS A 14 2.52 -9.21 -15.98
CA HIS A 14 2.29 -10.01 -14.77
C HIS A 14 1.30 -9.37 -13.80
N TRP A 15 0.58 -8.33 -14.23
CA TRP A 15 -0.26 -7.51 -13.37
C TRP A 15 -1.29 -8.37 -12.62
N ASN A 16 -2.00 -9.23 -13.37
CA ASN A 16 -3.03 -10.10 -12.83
C ASN A 16 -2.47 -11.26 -11.99
N ASP A 17 -1.16 -11.55 -12.09
CA ASP A 17 -0.51 -12.58 -11.27
C ASP A 17 -0.08 -12.02 -9.91
N ILE A 18 0.39 -10.77 -9.90
CA ILE A 18 0.91 -10.08 -8.71
C ILE A 18 -0.23 -9.40 -7.93
N PHE A 19 -1.11 -8.68 -8.62
CA PHE A 19 -2.17 -7.87 -8.02
C PHE A 19 -3.54 -8.52 -8.21
N LYS A 20 -3.85 -9.49 -7.35
CA LYS A 20 -5.16 -10.15 -7.31
C LYS A 20 -6.26 -9.22 -6.81
N THR A 21 -5.96 -8.48 -5.74
CA THR A 21 -6.89 -7.57 -5.06
C THR A 21 -6.11 -6.40 -4.48
N ILE A 22 -6.71 -5.22 -4.44
CA ILE A 22 -6.12 -4.03 -3.82
C ILE A 22 -7.06 -3.51 -2.76
N THR A 23 -6.60 -3.40 -1.51
CA THR A 23 -7.40 -2.86 -0.42
C THR A 23 -6.93 -1.46 -0.07
N THR A 24 -7.82 -0.47 -0.11
CA THR A 24 -7.51 0.93 0.25
C THR A 24 -8.41 1.45 1.35
N ASP A 25 -8.01 2.57 1.97
CA ASP A 25 -8.91 3.33 2.80
C ASP A 25 -9.84 4.23 1.96
N ASN A 26 -10.76 4.92 2.62
CA ASN A 26 -11.68 5.85 1.98
C ASN A 26 -11.03 7.23 1.74
N GLY A 27 -9.71 7.28 1.56
CA GLY A 27 -9.04 8.51 1.15
C GLY A 27 -9.54 8.97 -0.21
N SER A 28 -9.82 10.26 -0.36
CA SER A 28 -10.25 10.84 -1.63
C SER A 28 -9.21 10.66 -2.75
N GLU A 29 -7.93 10.51 -2.38
CA GLU A 29 -6.83 10.20 -3.31
C GLU A 29 -6.98 8.84 -4.01
N PHE A 30 -7.82 7.96 -3.45
CA PHE A 30 -8.13 6.62 -3.96
C PHE A 30 -9.49 6.53 -4.66
N ALA A 31 -10.23 7.64 -4.78
CA ALA A 31 -11.49 7.66 -5.53
C ALA A 31 -11.28 7.28 -7.01
N ASP A 32 -10.13 7.66 -7.58
CA ASP A 32 -9.77 7.33 -8.95
C ASP A 32 -9.40 5.84 -9.15
N LEU A 33 -9.15 5.07 -8.08
CA LEU A 33 -8.92 3.62 -8.21
C LEU A 33 -10.17 2.89 -8.69
N SER A 34 -11.37 3.39 -8.40
CA SER A 34 -12.63 2.87 -8.94
C SER A 34 -12.67 2.95 -10.47
N ASN A 35 -12.04 3.96 -11.06
CA ASN A 35 -11.92 4.07 -12.52
C ASN A 35 -10.85 3.12 -13.08
N LEU A 36 -9.84 2.77 -12.28
CA LEU A 36 -8.79 1.80 -12.65
C LEU A 36 -9.26 0.35 -12.52
N GLU A 37 -10.16 0.04 -11.60
CA GLU A 37 -10.86 -1.26 -11.55
C GLU A 37 -11.63 -1.54 -12.84
N LYS A 38 -12.15 -0.50 -13.51
CA LYS A 38 -12.77 -0.68 -14.84
C LYS A 38 -11.75 -0.98 -15.95
N ALA A 39 -10.49 -0.57 -15.76
CA ALA A 39 -9.43 -0.71 -16.75
C ALA A 39 -8.52 -1.93 -16.51
N SER A 40 -8.54 -2.49 -15.29
CA SER A 40 -7.75 -3.66 -14.88
C SER A 40 -8.67 -4.67 -14.21
N ASN A 41 -8.52 -5.96 -14.49
CA ASN A 41 -9.40 -7.00 -13.94
C ASN A 41 -9.14 -7.28 -12.43
N THR A 42 -8.57 -6.30 -11.72
CA THR A 42 -8.16 -6.35 -10.31
C THR A 42 -9.25 -5.75 -9.44
N LEU A 43 -9.73 -6.52 -8.46
CA LEU A 43 -10.77 -6.10 -7.54
C LEU A 43 -10.23 -5.08 -6.53
N VAL A 44 -10.90 -3.94 -6.40
CA VAL A 44 -10.52 -2.90 -5.43
C VAL A 44 -11.50 -2.94 -4.25
N TYR A 45 -10.98 -3.23 -3.06
CA TYR A 45 -11.74 -3.26 -1.82
C TYR A 45 -11.51 -1.98 -1.03
N TYR A 46 -12.59 -1.29 -0.69
CA TYR A 46 -12.55 -0.16 0.21
C TYR A 46 -12.83 -0.64 1.63
N ALA A 47 -11.97 -0.25 2.56
CA ALA A 47 -12.16 -0.62 3.96
C ALA A 47 -13.43 0.03 4.53
N HIS A 48 -14.24 -0.77 5.21
CA HIS A 48 -15.49 -0.31 5.80
C HIS A 48 -15.24 0.78 6.85
N PRO A 49 -16.08 1.82 6.92
CA PRO A 49 -16.05 2.78 8.01
C PRO A 49 -16.12 2.06 9.36
N TYR A 50 -15.21 2.38 10.27
CA TYR A 50 -15.12 1.83 11.64
C TYR A 50 -14.71 0.35 11.78
N THR A 51 -14.23 -0.31 10.71
CA THR A 51 -13.64 -1.65 10.80
C THR A 51 -12.11 -1.57 10.85
N SER A 52 -11.54 -1.38 12.05
CA SER A 52 -10.09 -1.35 12.28
C SER A 52 -9.41 -2.70 12.03
N CYS A 53 -10.17 -3.80 12.13
CA CYS A 53 -9.71 -5.17 11.91
C CYS A 53 -9.17 -5.39 10.49
N ASP A 54 -9.85 -4.83 9.48
CA ASP A 54 -9.50 -4.95 8.06
C ASP A 54 -8.16 -4.27 7.72
N LYS A 55 -7.67 -3.40 8.60
CA LYS A 55 -6.48 -2.58 8.40
C LYS A 55 -5.33 -2.90 9.35
N GLY A 56 -5.45 -3.89 10.23
CA GLY A 56 -4.45 -4.15 11.27
C GLY A 56 -3.01 -4.31 10.71
N THR A 57 -2.87 -4.98 9.56
CA THR A 57 -1.57 -5.13 8.89
C THR A 57 -1.09 -3.84 8.23
N VAL A 58 -1.99 -3.08 7.61
CA VAL A 58 -1.69 -1.79 6.96
C VAL A 58 -1.25 -0.75 7.99
N GLU A 59 -1.98 -0.62 9.10
CA GLU A 59 -1.64 0.29 10.20
C GLU A 59 -0.31 -0.07 10.83
N ARG A 60 -0.06 -1.37 11.04
CA ARG A 60 1.23 -1.85 11.53
C ARG A 60 2.37 -1.49 10.58
N HIS A 61 2.18 -1.65 9.27
CA HIS A 61 3.19 -1.30 8.27
C HIS A 61 3.43 0.21 8.21
N ASN A 62 2.36 1.01 8.18
CA ASN A 62 2.45 2.47 8.23
C ASN A 62 3.16 2.94 9.50
N GLY A 63 2.92 2.29 10.65
CA GLY A 63 3.62 2.57 11.90
C GLY A 63 5.14 2.35 11.83
N LEU A 64 5.63 1.44 10.99
CA LEU A 64 7.06 1.24 10.77
C LEU A 64 7.68 2.37 9.96
N ILE A 65 7.02 2.79 8.88
CA ILE A 65 7.45 3.94 8.08
C ILE A 65 7.48 5.21 8.93
N ARG A 66 6.49 5.39 9.82
CA ARG A 66 6.41 6.53 10.75
C ARG A 66 7.54 6.63 11.77
N ARG A 67 8.37 5.61 11.93
CA ARG A 67 9.60 5.68 12.74
C ARG A 67 10.70 6.52 12.07
N PHE A 68 10.66 6.62 10.74
CA PHE A 68 11.64 7.35 9.94
C PHE A 68 11.06 8.64 9.36
N ILE A 69 9.75 8.64 9.05
CA ILE A 69 9.04 9.79 8.50
C ILE A 69 7.98 10.27 9.50
N PRO A 70 8.29 11.26 10.36
CA PRO A 70 7.36 11.75 11.36
C PRO A 70 6.05 12.27 10.78
N LYS A 71 5.01 12.34 11.62
CA LYS A 71 3.73 12.93 11.22
C LYS A 71 3.92 14.43 10.97
N GLY A 72 3.47 14.92 9.82
CA GLY A 72 3.60 16.32 9.41
C GLY A 72 4.78 16.59 8.47
N GLU A 73 5.69 15.62 8.29
CA GLU A 73 6.72 15.72 7.28
C GLU A 73 6.24 15.16 5.93
N ALA A 74 6.57 15.87 4.86
CA ALA A 74 6.30 15.43 3.51
C ALA A 74 7.33 14.36 3.12
N ILE A 75 6.86 13.21 2.62
CA ILE A 75 7.71 12.13 2.09
C ILE A 75 8.62 12.67 0.96
N ALA A 76 8.15 13.68 0.22
CA ALA A 76 8.90 14.36 -0.84
C ALA A 76 10.21 15.02 -0.36
N ASN A 77 10.39 15.25 0.95
CA ASN A 77 11.62 15.81 1.51
C ASN A 77 12.75 14.77 1.65
N TYR A 78 12.44 13.48 1.48
CA TYR A 78 13.39 12.38 1.60
C TYR A 78 13.93 11.99 0.23
N SER A 79 15.21 11.62 0.15
CA SER A 79 15.79 11.16 -1.10
C SER A 79 15.24 9.78 -1.47
N LEU A 80 15.28 9.43 -2.76
CA LEU A 80 14.90 8.08 -3.21
C LEU A 80 15.71 7.00 -2.48
N GLN A 81 16.98 7.27 -2.18
CA GLN A 81 17.84 6.34 -1.44
C GLN A 81 17.36 6.13 0.00
N ASP A 82 16.89 7.19 0.66
CA ASP A 82 16.31 7.09 2.00
C ASP A 82 15.05 6.23 1.98
N ILE A 83 14.20 6.41 0.98
CA ILE A 83 12.98 5.60 0.80
C ILE A 83 13.32 4.12 0.59
N ILE A 84 14.30 3.81 -0.26
CA ILE A 84 14.76 2.43 -0.49
C ILE A 84 15.34 1.82 0.80
N ASN A 85 16.10 2.59 1.57
CA ASN A 85 16.67 2.13 2.83
C ASN A 85 15.57 1.82 3.87
N ILE A 86 14.56 2.68 3.97
CA ILE A 86 13.40 2.46 4.84
C ILE A 86 12.61 1.24 4.40
N GLU A 87 12.35 1.09 3.10
CA GLU A 87 11.65 -0.05 2.52
C GLU A 87 12.38 -1.37 2.80
N THR A 88 13.70 -1.39 2.55
CA THR A 88 14.57 -2.53 2.84
C THR A 88 14.52 -2.88 4.33
N TRP A 89 14.66 -1.89 5.22
CA TRP A 89 14.59 -2.11 6.66
C TRP A 89 13.22 -2.66 7.10
N CYS A 90 12.14 -2.10 6.57
CA CYS A 90 10.77 -2.57 6.84
C CYS A 90 10.60 -4.02 6.42
N ASN A 91 11.14 -4.42 5.27
CA ASN A 91 11.03 -5.77 4.72
C ASN A 91 11.98 -6.77 5.40
N SER A 92 13.16 -6.34 5.83
CA SER A 92 14.14 -7.18 6.52
C SER A 92 13.83 -7.37 8.01
N LEU A 93 12.91 -6.61 8.59
CA LEU A 93 12.58 -6.70 10.01
C LEU A 93 11.95 -8.08 10.32
N PRO A 94 12.61 -8.95 11.10
CA PRO A 94 12.06 -10.25 11.45
C PRO A 94 10.81 -10.04 12.31
N ARG A 95 9.65 -10.40 11.76
CA ARG A 95 8.35 -10.21 12.39
C ARG A 95 7.64 -11.56 12.45
N ARG A 96 7.03 -11.87 13.60
CA ARG A 96 6.03 -12.94 13.64
C ARG A 96 4.87 -12.51 12.73
N PHE A 97 4.59 -13.27 11.69
CA PHE A 97 3.31 -13.22 11.01
C PHE A 97 2.30 -13.83 11.98
N ARG A 98 1.35 -13.03 12.49
CA ARG A 98 0.19 -13.60 13.17
C ARG A 98 -0.73 -14.10 12.06
N ILE A 99 -0.52 -15.34 11.64
CA ILE A 99 -1.54 -16.06 10.88
C ILE A 99 -2.63 -16.34 11.91
N GLU A 100 -3.67 -15.52 11.94
CA GLU A 100 -4.90 -15.93 12.62
C GLU A 100 -5.50 -17.04 11.77
N SER A 101 -5.23 -18.27 12.18
CA SER A 101 -5.91 -19.45 11.65
C SER A 101 -7.20 -19.62 12.46
N ASN A 102 -8.29 -19.03 11.96
CA ASN A 102 -9.69 -19.51 11.96
C ASN A 102 -10.65 -18.38 11.63
#